data_AF-T1AKH8-F1
#
_entry.id   AF-T1AKH8-F1
#
_cell.length_a   1.000
_cell.length_b   1.000
_cell.length_c   1.000
_cell.angle_alpha   90.00
_cell.angle_beta   90.00
_cell.angle_gamma   90.00
#
_symmetry.space_group_name_H-M   'P 1'
#
loop_
_entity.id
_entity.type
_entity.pdbx_description
1 polymer ?
#
loop_
_entity_poly.entity_id
_entity_poly.type
_entity_poly.pdbx_seq_one_letter_code
_entity_poly.pdbx_strand_id
1 'polypeptide(L)'
;MAELRMRPGEATARVQGSRPTPYRVRIALRPLSERGWWTVTRSFAARAGVAATLLSGEMPAEAEEMFRVARQPLFPESDSDFQSDCNCPDWANPCKHIAAVHYVIGEALDRDPFLLFLLRGRPRETLLQELRRLRSRGPPREAATPGPAASPAVHRRPRGLPSRPSVFWKPAMPASDLIIRIGPPRIPRAPLRRLGEPPFLRGDPEAIRTLEGLYDRIAARALALALGEAAGAASKESNREVEAPKSTRVEPVSARRLLQGPSPERPRLLGGPAG
;
A
#
# COMPACT_ATOMS: atom_id res chain seq x y z
N MET A 1 -8.14 -22.55 -10.48
CA MET A 1 -7.94 -21.10 -10.41
C MET A 1 -9.23 -20.41 -10.85
N ALA A 2 -9.62 -19.32 -10.18
CA ALA A 2 -10.75 -18.51 -10.60
C ALA A 2 -10.25 -17.23 -11.29
N GLU A 3 -10.67 -16.99 -12.53
CA GLU A 3 -10.35 -15.75 -13.25
C GLU A 3 -11.42 -14.71 -12.88
N LEU A 4 -11.10 -13.72 -12.04
CA LEU A 4 -12.00 -12.65 -11.62
C LEU A 4 -11.83 -11.40 -12.51
N ARG A 5 -12.94 -10.83 -12.98
CA ARG A 5 -12.98 -9.56 -13.71
C ARG A 5 -14.04 -8.65 -13.09
N MET A 6 -13.66 -7.42 -12.73
CA MET A 6 -14.55 -6.43 -12.12
C MET A 6 -14.75 -5.24 -13.06
N ARG A 7 -15.99 -4.77 -13.15
CA ARG A 7 -16.46 -3.66 -13.97
C ARG A 7 -17.44 -2.81 -13.16
N PRO A 8 -17.78 -1.59 -13.63
CA PRO A 8 -18.81 -0.80 -12.99
C PRO A 8 -20.10 -1.59 -12.77
N GLY A 9 -20.51 -1.78 -11.50
CA GLY A 9 -21.74 -2.52 -11.16
C GLY A 9 -21.65 -4.05 -11.15
N GLU A 10 -20.52 -4.65 -11.53
CA GLU A 10 -20.49 -6.10 -11.76
C GLU A 10 -19.10 -6.74 -11.56
N ALA A 11 -19.09 -7.93 -10.97
CA ALA A 11 -17.97 -8.86 -10.94
C ALA A 11 -18.36 -10.16 -11.65
N THR A 12 -17.51 -10.60 -12.57
CA THR A 12 -17.66 -11.89 -13.28
C THR A 12 -16.47 -12.78 -12.98
N ALA A 13 -16.73 -14.08 -12.83
CA ALA A 13 -15.66 -15.05 -12.60
C ALA A 13 -15.90 -16.38 -13.30
N ARG A 14 -14.81 -17.07 -13.60
CA ARG A 14 -14.82 -18.48 -14.01
C ARG A 14 -14.34 -19.34 -12.87
N VAL A 15 -15.14 -20.31 -12.42
CA VAL A 15 -14.82 -21.16 -11.27
C VAL A 15 -14.76 -22.62 -11.71
N GLN A 16 -13.60 -23.26 -11.49
CA GLN A 16 -13.45 -24.68 -11.77
C GLN A 16 -14.27 -25.49 -10.76
N GLY A 17 -15.03 -26.47 -11.24
CA GLY A 17 -15.76 -27.42 -10.42
C GLY A 17 -15.71 -28.82 -11.02
N SER A 18 -16.80 -29.58 -10.93
CA SER A 18 -16.86 -30.97 -11.41
C SER A 18 -16.98 -31.12 -12.94
N ARG A 19 -17.34 -30.05 -13.67
CA ARG A 19 -17.43 -30.07 -15.13
C ARG A 19 -16.06 -29.79 -15.78
N PRO A 20 -15.80 -30.32 -17.00
CA PRO A 20 -14.59 -29.98 -17.76
C PRO A 20 -14.49 -28.49 -18.09
N THR A 21 -15.63 -27.82 -18.29
CA THR A 21 -15.71 -26.38 -18.51
C THR A 21 -15.99 -25.65 -17.19
N PRO A 22 -15.23 -24.58 -16.86
CA PRO A 22 -15.47 -23.79 -15.66
C PRO A 22 -16.89 -23.18 -15.63
N TYR A 23 -17.48 -23.13 -14.44
CA TYR A 23 -18.74 -22.45 -14.21
C TYR A 23 -18.55 -20.93 -14.34
N ARG A 24 -19.58 -20.25 -14.85
CA ARG A 24 -19.63 -18.79 -14.91
C ARG A 24 -20.43 -18.30 -13.72
N VAL A 25 -19.83 -17.37 -12.99
CA VAL A 25 -20.45 -16.66 -11.87
C VAL A 25 -20.52 -15.19 -12.22
N ARG A 26 -21.64 -14.57 -11.91
CA ARG A 26 -21.89 -13.14 -12.07
C ARG A 26 -22.45 -12.60 -10.75
N ILE A 27 -21.81 -11.59 -10.21
CA ILE A 27 -22.24 -10.87 -9.01
C ILE A 27 -22.43 -9.42 -9.42
N ALA A 28 -23.65 -8.92 -9.34
CA ALA A 28 -24.01 -7.56 -9.69
C ALA A 28 -24.44 -6.79 -8.45
N LEU A 29 -23.94 -5.56 -8.36
CA LEU A 29 -24.29 -4.59 -7.34
C LEU A 29 -24.95 -3.42 -8.02
N ARG A 30 -26.10 -2.96 -7.53
CA ARG A 30 -26.80 -1.81 -8.14
C ARG A 30 -25.86 -0.60 -8.18
N PRO A 31 -25.59 0.01 -9.34
CA PRO A 31 -24.78 1.23 -9.38
C PRO A 31 -25.52 2.41 -8.73
N LEU A 32 -24.77 3.34 -8.12
CA LEU A 32 -25.33 4.62 -7.73
C LEU A 32 -25.55 5.51 -8.97
N SER A 33 -26.58 6.34 -8.93
CA SER A 33 -26.81 7.34 -9.97
C SER A 33 -25.69 8.40 -10.00
N GLU A 34 -25.53 9.10 -11.13
CA GLU A 34 -24.61 10.24 -11.24
C GLU A 34 -24.86 11.31 -10.16
N ARG A 35 -26.13 11.58 -9.82
CA ARG A 35 -26.50 12.51 -8.74
C ARG A 35 -26.07 11.98 -7.37
N GLY A 36 -26.20 10.68 -7.16
CA GLY A 36 -25.75 10.01 -5.94
C GLY A 36 -24.24 10.15 -5.77
N TRP A 37 -23.48 9.81 -6.80
CA TRP A 37 -22.03 9.98 -6.83
C TRP A 37 -21.59 11.43 -6.64
N TRP A 38 -22.24 12.39 -7.30
CA TRP A 38 -21.96 13.81 -7.09
C TRP A 38 -22.12 14.23 -5.63
N THR A 39 -23.17 13.76 -4.96
CA THR A 39 -23.44 14.07 -3.54
C THR A 39 -22.35 13.47 -2.64
N VAL A 40 -22.00 12.20 -2.87
CA VAL A 40 -20.93 11.51 -2.12
C VAL A 40 -19.58 12.19 -2.33
N THR A 41 -19.20 12.51 -3.57
CA THR A 41 -17.93 13.17 -3.89
C THR A 41 -17.85 14.56 -3.24
N ARG A 42 -18.97 15.29 -3.13
CA ARG A 42 -19.02 16.54 -2.36
C ARG A 42 -18.83 16.33 -0.86
N SER A 43 -19.44 15.30 -0.28
CA SER A 43 -19.22 14.94 1.13
C SER A 43 -17.77 14.62 1.43
N PHE A 44 -17.10 13.87 0.54
CA PHE A 44 -15.66 13.64 0.61
C PHE A 44 -14.86 14.93 0.49
N ALA A 45 -15.19 15.78 -0.49
CA ALA A 45 -14.51 17.05 -0.70
C ALA A 45 -14.67 18.01 0.49
N ALA A 46 -15.76 17.95 1.26
CA ALA A 46 -15.97 18.82 2.41
C ALA A 46 -14.97 18.56 3.54
N ARG A 47 -14.52 17.32 3.74
CA ARG A 47 -13.57 16.93 4.80
C ARG A 47 -12.16 16.78 4.23
N ALA A 48 -11.27 17.73 4.55
CA ALA A 48 -9.91 17.77 4.01
C ALA A 48 -9.12 16.46 4.27
N GLY A 49 -9.23 15.87 5.47
CA GLY A 49 -8.56 14.60 5.80
C GLY A 49 -9.05 13.44 4.94
N VAL A 50 -10.37 13.28 4.79
CA VAL A 50 -10.98 12.22 3.98
C VAL A 50 -10.59 12.38 2.50
N ALA A 51 -10.64 13.61 1.98
CA ALA A 51 -10.21 13.89 0.61
C ALA A 51 -8.72 13.60 0.40
N ALA A 52 -7.85 13.98 1.34
CA ALA A 52 -6.42 13.70 1.26
C ALA A 52 -6.14 12.19 1.23
N THR A 53 -6.80 11.40 2.09
CA THR A 53 -6.67 9.93 2.13
C THR A 53 -7.07 9.28 0.81
N LEU A 54 -8.19 9.71 0.22
CA LEU A 54 -8.62 9.23 -1.10
C LEU A 54 -7.63 9.61 -2.20
N LEU A 55 -7.11 10.84 -2.18
CA LEU A 55 -6.11 11.31 -3.15
C LEU A 55 -4.77 10.58 -3.03
N SER A 56 -4.41 10.07 -1.84
CA SER A 56 -3.27 9.17 -1.65
C SER A 56 -3.55 7.73 -2.07
N GLY A 57 -4.76 7.41 -2.53
CA GLY A 57 -5.14 6.07 -2.96
C GLY A 57 -5.46 5.12 -1.81
N GLU A 58 -5.79 5.65 -0.63
CA GLU A 58 -6.22 4.86 0.53
C GLU A 58 -7.72 5.05 0.78
N MET A 59 -8.35 4.03 1.39
CA MET A 59 -9.76 4.11 1.80
C MET A 59 -9.85 4.78 3.19
N PRO A 60 -10.57 5.90 3.33
CA PRO A 60 -10.76 6.53 4.63
C PRO A 60 -11.67 5.68 5.52
N ALA A 61 -11.38 5.61 6.82
CA ALA A 61 -12.20 4.86 7.79
C ALA A 61 -13.63 5.40 7.87
N GLU A 62 -13.82 6.69 7.57
CA GLU A 62 -15.11 7.36 7.55
C GLU A 62 -15.84 7.23 6.21
N ALA A 63 -15.36 6.42 5.26
CA ALA A 63 -15.96 6.29 3.93
C ALA A 63 -17.46 5.97 4.02
N GLU A 64 -17.82 4.92 4.75
CA GLU A 64 -19.20 4.50 4.94
C GLU A 64 -20.07 5.61 5.56
N GLU A 65 -19.54 6.33 6.53
CA GLU A 65 -20.23 7.48 7.14
C GLU A 65 -20.53 8.57 6.11
N MET A 66 -19.60 8.87 5.20
CA MET A 66 -19.80 9.87 4.15
C MET A 66 -20.89 9.45 3.15
N PHE A 67 -20.96 8.16 2.84
CA PHE A 67 -22.03 7.59 2.01
C PHE A 67 -23.39 7.68 2.73
N ARG A 68 -23.43 7.36 4.02
CA ARG A 68 -24.64 7.46 4.86
C ARG A 68 -25.15 8.89 4.98
N VAL A 69 -24.27 9.87 5.25
CA VAL A 69 -24.61 11.30 5.26
C VAL A 69 -25.16 11.77 3.91
N ALA A 70 -24.62 11.24 2.80
CA ALA A 70 -25.11 11.51 1.45
C ALA A 70 -26.42 10.78 1.11
N ARG A 71 -26.97 9.96 2.01
CA ARG A 71 -28.13 9.06 1.77
C ARG A 71 -27.94 8.18 0.54
N GLN A 72 -26.71 7.73 0.32
CA GLN A 72 -26.35 6.78 -0.73
C GLN A 72 -25.58 5.67 -0.02
N PRO A 73 -26.22 4.59 0.45
CA PRO A 73 -25.52 3.54 1.20
C PRO A 73 -24.41 2.93 0.34
N LEU A 74 -23.27 2.63 0.95
CA LEU A 74 -22.12 2.03 0.26
C LEU A 74 -22.38 0.53 -0.01
N PHE A 75 -22.99 -0.15 0.97
CA PHE A 75 -23.36 -1.55 0.90
C PHE A 75 -24.84 -1.72 0.55
N PRO A 76 -25.25 -2.88 0.00
CA PRO A 76 -26.65 -3.23 -0.21
C PRO A 76 -27.47 -3.09 1.07
N GLU A 77 -28.66 -2.49 0.96
CA GLU A 77 -29.65 -2.47 2.05
C GLU A 77 -30.80 -3.44 1.79
N SER A 78 -30.98 -3.90 0.54
CA SER A 78 -32.01 -4.84 0.15
C SER A 78 -31.49 -5.93 -0.79
N ASP A 79 -32.20 -7.06 -0.85
CA ASP A 79 -31.93 -8.15 -1.80
C ASP A 79 -32.01 -7.68 -3.26
N SER A 80 -32.72 -6.58 -3.55
CA SER A 80 -32.81 -6.03 -4.90
C SER A 80 -31.56 -5.26 -5.34
N ASP A 81 -30.70 -4.88 -4.39
CA ASP A 81 -29.46 -4.14 -4.65
C ASP A 81 -28.27 -5.05 -4.96
N PHE A 82 -28.43 -6.35 -4.71
CA PHE A 82 -27.40 -7.35 -4.87
C PHE A 82 -27.96 -8.58 -5.58
N GLN A 83 -27.39 -8.94 -6.73
CA GLN A 83 -27.79 -10.14 -7.45
C GLN A 83 -26.58 -11.02 -7.69
N SER A 84 -26.74 -12.32 -7.50
CA SER A 84 -25.71 -13.28 -7.90
C SER A 84 -26.33 -14.44 -8.67
N ASP A 85 -25.62 -14.85 -9.71
CA ASP A 85 -26.03 -15.88 -10.65
C ASP A 85 -24.86 -16.82 -10.93
N CYS A 86 -25.16 -18.12 -11.04
CA CYS A 86 -24.20 -19.13 -11.45
C CYS A 86 -24.87 -20.17 -12.34
N ASN A 87 -24.20 -20.55 -13.42
CA ASN A 87 -24.69 -21.59 -14.34
C ASN A 87 -24.49 -23.03 -13.85
N CYS A 88 -24.30 -23.23 -12.54
CA CYS A 88 -24.17 -24.55 -11.94
C CYS A 88 -25.54 -25.22 -11.73
N PRO A 89 -25.60 -26.55 -11.63
CA PRO A 89 -26.87 -27.26 -11.40
C PRO A 89 -27.39 -27.15 -9.95
N ASP A 90 -26.71 -26.39 -9.09
CA ASP A 90 -27.11 -26.13 -7.72
C ASP A 90 -28.13 -24.99 -7.67
N TRP A 91 -29.26 -25.22 -7.01
CA TRP A 91 -30.36 -24.26 -6.86
C TRP A 91 -30.17 -23.32 -5.66
N ALA A 92 -29.20 -23.60 -4.79
CA ALA A 92 -28.89 -22.72 -3.67
C ALA A 92 -28.26 -21.40 -4.14
N ASN A 93 -28.65 -20.29 -3.50
CA ASN A 93 -28.03 -18.98 -3.70
C ASN A 93 -27.68 -18.35 -2.33
N PRO A 94 -26.39 -18.18 -1.98
CA PRO A 94 -25.21 -18.49 -2.80
C PRO A 94 -24.89 -20.00 -2.86
N CYS A 95 -24.61 -20.54 -4.04
CA CYS A 95 -24.01 -21.86 -4.19
C CYS A 95 -22.51 -21.82 -3.82
N LYS A 96 -21.86 -22.98 -3.71
CA LYS A 96 -20.41 -23.06 -3.39
C LYS A 96 -19.51 -22.25 -4.35
N HIS A 97 -19.89 -22.11 -5.61
CA HIS A 97 -19.13 -21.33 -6.58
C HIS A 97 -19.30 -19.83 -6.36
N ILE A 98 -20.52 -19.38 -6.05
CA ILE A 98 -20.79 -17.97 -5.69
C ILE A 98 -20.05 -17.62 -4.40
N ALA A 99 -20.08 -18.49 -3.39
CA ALA A 99 -19.34 -18.32 -2.14
C ALA A 99 -17.82 -18.21 -2.39
N ALA A 100 -17.26 -19.05 -3.27
CA ALA A 100 -15.85 -18.96 -3.64
C ALA A 100 -15.51 -17.61 -4.30
N VAL A 101 -16.40 -17.07 -5.14
CA VAL A 101 -16.18 -15.76 -5.77
C VAL A 101 -16.28 -14.62 -4.76
N HIS A 102 -17.18 -14.69 -3.77
CA HIS A 102 -17.20 -13.72 -2.66
C HIS A 102 -15.86 -13.64 -1.94
N TYR A 103 -15.25 -14.80 -1.68
CA TYR A 103 -13.92 -14.84 -1.06
C TYR A 103 -12.86 -14.15 -1.91
N VAL A 104 -12.81 -14.45 -3.21
CA VAL A 104 -11.85 -13.83 -4.14
C VAL A 104 -12.11 -12.32 -4.31
N ILE A 105 -13.37 -11.88 -4.30
CA ILE A 105 -13.71 -10.44 -4.27
C ILE A 105 -13.21 -9.80 -2.98
N GLY A 106 -13.40 -10.45 -1.83
CA GLY A 106 -12.88 -9.98 -0.54
C GLY A 106 -11.37 -9.75 -0.57
N GLU A 107 -10.61 -10.73 -1.09
CA GLU A 107 -9.17 -10.57 -1.28
C GLU A 107 -8.81 -9.45 -2.26
N ALA A 108 -9.58 -9.28 -3.34
CA ALA A 108 -9.36 -8.19 -4.29
C ALA A 108 -9.57 -6.83 -3.62
N LEU A 109 -10.63 -6.68 -2.82
CA LEU A 109 -10.94 -5.46 -2.05
C LEU A 109 -9.87 -5.17 -0.98
N ASP A 110 -9.33 -6.20 -0.34
CA ASP A 110 -8.21 -6.09 0.59
C ASP A 110 -6.94 -5.53 -0.06
N ARG A 111 -6.72 -5.81 -1.36
CA ARG A 111 -5.59 -5.30 -2.14
C ARG A 111 -5.88 -3.91 -2.70
N ASP A 112 -7.06 -3.69 -3.25
CA ASP A 112 -7.51 -2.41 -3.79
C ASP A 112 -8.95 -2.08 -3.35
N PRO A 113 -9.11 -1.19 -2.35
CA PRO A 113 -10.43 -0.85 -1.83
C PRO A 113 -11.25 0.03 -2.79
N PHE A 114 -10.66 0.64 -3.82
CA PHE A 114 -11.42 1.40 -4.83
C PHE A 114 -12.27 0.49 -5.72
N LEU A 115 -12.01 -0.81 -5.74
CA LEU A 115 -12.88 -1.78 -6.40
C LEU A 115 -14.29 -1.78 -5.81
N LEU A 116 -14.48 -1.36 -4.55
CA LEU A 116 -15.82 -1.18 -3.99
C LEU A 116 -16.57 -0.02 -4.66
N PHE A 117 -15.89 1.09 -4.94
CA PHE A 117 -16.47 2.21 -5.68
C PHE A 117 -16.74 1.84 -7.13
N LEU A 118 -15.85 1.03 -7.72
CA LEU A 118 -16.08 0.46 -9.04
C LEU A 118 -17.36 -0.38 -9.05
N LEU A 119 -17.55 -1.29 -8.08
CA LEU A 119 -18.80 -2.05 -7.96
C LEU A 119 -20.02 -1.16 -7.74
N ARG A 120 -19.88 0.01 -7.11
CA ARG A 120 -20.95 1.03 -7.01
C ARG A 120 -21.06 1.94 -8.23
N GLY A 121 -20.32 1.65 -9.30
CA GLY A 121 -20.45 2.29 -10.61
C GLY A 121 -19.46 3.42 -10.89
N ARG A 122 -18.49 3.69 -10.01
CA ARG A 122 -17.52 4.80 -10.19
C ARG A 122 -16.08 4.30 -10.28
N PRO A 123 -15.43 4.47 -11.44
CA PRO A 123 -14.00 4.22 -11.57
C PRO A 123 -13.19 5.16 -10.68
N ARG A 124 -12.05 4.65 -10.19
CA ARG A 124 -11.11 5.38 -9.34
C ARG A 124 -10.69 6.71 -9.95
N GLU A 125 -10.25 6.70 -11.19
CA GLU A 125 -9.71 7.88 -11.88
C GLU A 125 -10.75 8.99 -11.98
N THR A 126 -12.00 8.62 -12.29
CA THR A 126 -13.15 9.53 -12.33
C THR A 126 -13.39 10.18 -10.97
N LEU A 127 -13.48 9.38 -9.90
CA LEU A 127 -13.67 9.88 -8.54
C LEU A 127 -12.57 10.85 -8.11
N LEU A 128 -11.30 10.48 -8.34
CA LEU A 128 -10.16 11.29 -7.96
C LEU A 128 -10.08 12.60 -8.78
N GLN A 129 -10.45 12.57 -10.05
CA GLN A 129 -10.50 13.77 -10.89
C GLN A 129 -11.57 14.75 -10.41
N GLU A 130 -12.78 14.26 -10.11
CA GLU A 130 -13.87 15.08 -9.57
C GLU A 130 -13.49 15.67 -8.21
N LEU A 131 -12.89 14.87 -7.33
CA LEU A 131 -12.44 15.29 -6.00
C LEU A 131 -11.37 16.41 -6.09
N ARG A 132 -10.40 16.29 -7.00
CA ARG A 132 -9.41 17.35 -7.26
C ARG A 132 -10.08 18.64 -7.75
N ARG A 133 -11.04 18.54 -8.67
CA ARG A 133 -11.78 19.69 -9.21
C ARG A 133 -12.58 20.42 -8.14
N LEU A 134 -13.21 19.69 -7.22
CA LEU A 134 -13.97 20.31 -6.11
C LEU A 134 -13.05 21.00 -5.11
N ARG A 135 -11.88 20.41 -4.83
CA ARG A 135 -10.90 20.98 -3.89
C ARG A 135 -10.14 22.18 -4.47
N SER A 136 -9.92 22.23 -5.78
CA SER A 136 -9.26 23.38 -6.44
C SER A 136 -10.18 24.58 -6.64
N ARG A 137 -11.51 24.40 -6.55
CA ARG A 137 -12.54 25.45 -6.72
C ARG A 137 -13.15 25.96 -5.41
N GLY A 138 -12.60 25.57 -4.26
CA GLY A 138 -13.06 26.08 -2.96
C GLY A 138 -12.81 27.60 -2.83
N PRO A 139 -13.55 28.31 -1.94
CA PRO A 139 -13.34 29.73 -1.71
C PRO A 139 -11.87 30.00 -1.29
N PRO A 140 -11.37 31.25 -1.46
CA PRO A 140 -10.07 31.64 -0.93
C PRO A 140 -9.96 31.15 0.50
N ARG A 141 -8.83 30.51 0.80
CA ARG A 141 -8.49 30.03 2.13
C ARG A 141 -8.60 31.23 3.07
N GLU A 142 -9.77 31.41 3.68
CA GLU A 142 -9.94 32.22 4.88
C GLU A 142 -8.85 31.71 5.80
N ALA A 143 -7.94 32.60 6.17
CA ALA A 143 -6.73 32.26 6.89
C ALA A 143 -7.18 31.45 8.10
N ALA A 144 -7.08 30.13 7.98
CA ALA A 144 -7.25 29.25 9.09
C ALA A 144 -6.18 29.75 10.05
N THR A 145 -6.62 30.43 11.11
CA THR A 145 -5.98 30.36 12.42
C THR A 145 -5.37 28.97 12.48
N PRO A 146 -4.07 28.80 12.74
CA PRO A 146 -3.46 27.48 12.74
C PRO A 146 -4.20 26.62 13.77
N GLY A 147 -5.29 25.97 13.32
CA GLY A 147 -5.89 24.84 13.95
C GLY A 147 -4.75 23.86 14.08
N PRO A 148 -4.61 23.21 15.24
CA PRO A 148 -3.42 22.47 15.61
C PRO A 148 -2.98 21.66 14.40
N ALA A 149 -1.76 21.96 13.97
CA ALA A 149 -1.16 21.58 12.70
C ALA A 149 -1.70 20.23 12.23
N ALA A 150 -2.07 20.19 10.94
CA ALA A 150 -2.30 18.97 10.16
C ALA A 150 -1.72 17.78 10.90
N SER A 151 -2.57 16.93 11.50
CA SER A 151 -2.11 15.77 12.24
C SER A 151 -1.05 15.12 11.37
N PRO A 152 0.24 15.17 11.78
CA PRO A 152 1.32 14.69 10.95
C PRO A 152 0.92 13.27 10.59
N ALA A 153 1.06 12.91 9.31
CA ALA A 153 0.90 11.56 8.79
C ALA A 153 1.18 10.61 9.94
N VAL A 154 0.18 9.86 10.41
CA VAL A 154 0.17 9.23 11.74
C VAL A 154 1.42 8.37 11.89
N HIS A 155 2.52 9.01 12.26
CA HIS A 155 3.50 8.51 13.17
C HIS A 155 2.64 8.38 14.41
N ARG A 156 1.95 7.23 14.48
CA ARG A 156 1.39 6.75 15.73
C ARG A 156 2.54 6.94 16.68
N ARG A 157 2.46 7.97 17.54
CA ARG A 157 3.51 8.21 18.52
C ARG A 157 3.76 6.84 19.10
N PRO A 158 4.99 6.27 18.96
CA PRO A 158 5.23 4.94 19.45
C PRO A 158 4.70 4.94 20.87
N ARG A 159 3.77 4.02 21.14
CA ARG A 159 3.13 3.90 22.45
C ARG A 159 4.28 4.00 23.44
N GLY A 160 4.20 4.94 24.39
CA GLY A 160 5.32 5.21 25.29
C GLY A 160 5.87 3.90 25.82
N LEU A 161 7.20 3.78 25.87
CA LEU A 161 7.85 2.55 26.32
C LEU A 161 7.19 2.07 27.61
N PRO A 162 6.87 0.78 27.75
CA PRO A 162 6.32 0.28 28.99
C PRO A 162 7.28 0.63 30.12
N SER A 163 6.75 1.14 31.23
CA SER A 163 7.53 1.54 32.41
C SER A 163 8.31 0.38 33.04
N ARG A 164 8.02 -0.86 32.64
CA ARG A 164 8.77 -2.07 32.99
C ARG A 164 9.47 -2.66 31.76
N PRO A 165 10.82 -2.73 31.73
CA PRO A 165 11.57 -3.33 30.63
C PRO A 165 11.22 -4.79 30.32
N SER A 166 10.79 -5.55 31.33
CA SER A 166 10.38 -6.97 31.15
C SER A 166 9.12 -7.16 30.33
N VAL A 167 8.30 -6.11 30.17
CA VAL A 167 7.09 -6.13 29.32
C VAL A 167 7.44 -5.79 27.86
N PHE A 168 8.53 -5.07 27.61
CA PHE A 168 8.93 -4.64 26.28
C PHE A 168 9.13 -5.80 25.30
N TRP A 169 9.71 -6.91 25.79
CA TRP A 169 9.99 -8.11 24.99
C TRP A 169 8.79 -9.06 24.86
N LYS A 170 7.66 -8.76 25.52
CA LYS A 170 6.45 -9.57 25.39
C LYS A 170 5.67 -9.09 24.17
N PRO A 171 5.32 -9.99 23.24
CA PRO A 171 4.56 -9.58 22.07
C PRO A 171 3.19 -9.04 22.53
N ALA A 172 2.77 -7.92 21.96
CA ALA A 172 1.51 -7.26 22.32
C ALA A 172 0.27 -8.07 21.91
N MET A 173 0.46 -9.13 21.12
CA MET A 173 -0.53 -10.08 20.67
C MET A 173 0.12 -11.45 20.47
N PRO A 174 -0.61 -12.57 20.59
CA PRO A 174 -0.06 -13.88 20.29
C PRO A 174 0.33 -13.98 18.81
N ALA A 175 1.35 -14.77 18.51
CA ALA A 175 1.85 -14.94 17.14
C ALA A 175 0.82 -15.56 16.19
N SER A 176 -0.15 -16.32 16.71
CA SER A 176 -1.28 -16.89 15.97
C SER A 176 -2.15 -15.83 15.29
N ASP A 177 -2.23 -14.64 15.90
CA ASP A 177 -3.10 -13.57 15.43
C ASP A 177 -2.36 -12.64 14.45
N LEU A 178 -1.06 -12.89 14.23
CA LEU A 178 -0.23 -12.09 13.33
C LEU A 178 -0.48 -12.50 11.88
N ILE A 179 -1.29 -11.70 11.18
CA ILE A 179 -1.52 -11.86 9.75
C ILE A 179 -0.42 -11.12 8.99
N ILE A 180 0.54 -11.85 8.42
CA ILE A 180 1.58 -11.30 7.56
C ILE A 180 1.05 -11.26 6.12
N ARG A 181 0.75 -10.06 5.61
CA ARG A 181 0.37 -9.87 4.21
C ARG A 181 1.63 -9.60 3.38
N ILE A 182 2.01 -10.58 2.56
CA ILE A 182 3.14 -10.47 1.63
C ILE A 182 2.60 -9.97 0.29
N GLY A 183 3.16 -8.88 -0.21
CA GLY A 183 2.74 -8.26 -1.47
C GLY A 183 3.75 -7.26 -1.98
N PRO A 184 3.54 -6.72 -3.19
CA PRO A 184 4.41 -5.68 -3.74
C PRO A 184 4.43 -4.46 -2.81
N PRO A 185 5.57 -3.76 -2.73
CA PRO A 185 5.67 -2.57 -1.88
C PRO A 185 4.70 -1.49 -2.37
N ARG A 186 3.90 -0.92 -1.45
CA ARG A 186 2.95 0.17 -1.76
C ARG A 186 3.63 1.38 -2.38
N ILE A 187 4.86 1.66 -1.97
CA ILE A 187 5.71 2.70 -2.54
C ILE A 187 6.88 2.00 -3.23
N PRO A 188 6.92 1.99 -4.58
CA PRO A 188 8.07 1.48 -5.30
C PRO A 188 9.34 2.19 -4.84
N ARG A 189 10.42 1.42 -4.64
CA ARG A 189 11.75 1.95 -4.28
C ARG A 189 11.73 2.80 -3.00
N ALA A 190 10.88 2.45 -2.03
CA ALA A 190 10.74 3.16 -0.76
C ALA A 190 12.07 3.40 0.00
N PRO A 191 13.03 2.45 0.05
CA PRO A 191 14.32 2.69 0.71
C PRO A 191 15.10 3.84 0.06
N LEU A 192 15.16 3.88 -1.27
CA LEU A 192 15.85 4.94 -2.02
C LEU A 192 15.16 6.30 -1.82
N ARG A 193 13.82 6.33 -1.89
CA ARG A 193 13.04 7.56 -1.72
C ARG A 193 13.14 8.14 -0.31
N ARG A 194 13.24 7.29 0.71
CA ARG A 194 13.27 7.71 2.11
C ARG A 194 14.65 8.18 2.56
N LEU A 195 15.71 7.52 2.08
CA LEU A 195 17.08 7.85 2.43
C LEU A 195 17.62 9.02 1.59
N GLY A 196 16.99 9.30 0.45
CA GLY A 196 17.46 10.30 -0.50
C GLY A 196 18.68 9.81 -1.27
N GLU A 197 19.30 10.73 -1.99
CA GLU A 197 20.51 10.45 -2.75
C GLU A 197 21.68 10.19 -1.78
N PRO A 198 22.37 9.02 -1.86
CA PRO A 198 23.51 8.76 -1.00
C PRO A 198 24.59 9.83 -1.21
N PRO A 199 25.28 10.28 -0.13
CA PRO A 199 26.29 11.34 -0.23
C PRO A 199 27.38 11.10 -1.26
N PHE A 200 27.72 9.83 -1.50
CA PHE A 200 28.76 9.38 -2.44
C PHE A 200 28.27 9.21 -3.89
N LEU A 201 26.96 9.34 -4.15
CA LEU A 201 26.36 9.31 -5.49
C LEU A 201 25.83 10.67 -5.93
N ARG A 202 26.08 11.73 -5.15
CA ARG A 202 25.53 13.06 -5.41
C ARG A 202 25.89 13.56 -6.81
N GLY A 203 24.86 13.86 -7.60
CA GLY A 203 25.02 14.40 -8.95
C GLY A 203 25.25 13.33 -10.03
N ASP A 204 25.14 12.05 -9.70
CA ASP A 204 25.20 10.94 -10.65
C ASP A 204 23.80 10.32 -10.86
N PRO A 205 23.01 10.85 -11.82
CA PRO A 205 21.68 10.34 -12.07
C PRO A 205 21.68 8.93 -12.69
N GLU A 206 22.80 8.45 -13.22
CA GLU A 206 22.92 7.12 -13.82
C GLU A 206 23.14 6.04 -12.76
N ALA A 207 23.96 6.33 -11.76
CA ALA A 207 24.09 5.47 -10.59
C ALA A 207 22.76 5.29 -9.84
N ILE A 208 21.97 6.37 -9.71
CA ILE A 208 20.64 6.30 -9.10
C ILE A 208 19.69 5.43 -9.93
N ARG A 209 19.61 5.62 -11.25
CA ARG A 209 18.79 4.75 -12.12
C ARG A 209 19.19 3.27 -12.03
N THR A 210 20.49 3.00 -11.93
CA THR A 210 21.02 1.64 -11.76
C THR A 210 20.55 1.02 -10.44
N LEU A 211 20.63 1.77 -9.34
CA LEU A 211 20.12 1.34 -8.04
C LEU A 211 18.62 1.09 -8.08
N GLU A 212 17.85 1.96 -8.72
CA GLU A 212 16.40 1.77 -8.87
C GLU A 212 16.07 0.44 -9.55
N GLY A 213 16.72 0.13 -10.67
CA GLY A 213 16.53 -1.14 -11.38
C GLY A 213 17.02 -2.37 -10.60
N LEU A 214 18.03 -2.22 -9.74
CA LEU A 214 18.45 -3.29 -8.81
C LEU A 214 17.38 -3.53 -7.73
N TYR A 215 16.85 -2.48 -7.13
CA TYR A 215 15.80 -2.58 -6.11
C TYR A 215 14.52 -3.20 -6.65
N ASP A 216 14.13 -2.89 -7.89
CA ASP A 216 12.95 -3.49 -8.53
C ASP A 216 13.14 -5.01 -8.72
N ARG A 217 14.32 -5.46 -9.17
CA ARG A 217 14.65 -6.89 -9.29
C ARG A 217 14.70 -7.61 -7.95
N ILE A 218 15.30 -6.99 -6.94
CA ILE A 218 15.35 -7.53 -5.58
C ILE A 218 13.93 -7.67 -5.01
N ALA A 219 13.09 -6.65 -5.15
CA ALA A 219 11.70 -6.68 -4.67
C ALA A 219 10.90 -7.79 -5.36
N ALA A 220 11.01 -7.94 -6.68
CA ALA A 220 10.34 -8.99 -7.42
C ALA A 220 10.81 -10.40 -6.98
N ARG A 221 12.12 -10.60 -6.82
CA ARG A 221 12.68 -11.88 -6.37
C ARG A 221 12.29 -12.22 -4.94
N ALA A 222 12.32 -11.23 -4.04
CA ALA A 222 11.89 -11.40 -2.65
C ALA A 222 10.41 -11.81 -2.58
N LEU A 223 9.55 -11.20 -3.40
CA LEU A 223 8.13 -11.57 -3.48
C LEU A 223 7.95 -13.01 -3.98
N ALA A 224 8.66 -13.41 -5.04
CA ALA A 224 8.60 -14.78 -5.57
C ALA A 224 9.09 -15.83 -4.54
N LEU A 225 10.18 -15.52 -3.81
CA LEU A 225 10.67 -16.38 -2.71
C LEU A 225 9.63 -16.52 -1.60
N ALA A 226 9.03 -15.41 -1.20
CA ALA A 226 8.06 -15.35 -0.11
C ALA A 226 6.72 -16.04 -0.45
N LEU A 227 6.36 -16.10 -1.74
CA LEU A 227 5.20 -16.84 -2.24
C LEU A 227 5.49 -18.32 -2.57
N GLY A 228 6.72 -18.78 -2.34
CA GLY A 228 7.10 -20.19 -2.53
C GLY A 228 7.41 -20.61 -3.96
N GLU A 229 7.48 -19.66 -4.91
CA GLU A 229 7.69 -19.95 -6.34
C GLU A 229 9.15 -20.31 -6.68
N ALA A 230 10.08 -20.15 -5.74
CA ALA A 230 11.52 -20.14 -6.01
C ALA A 230 12.26 -21.47 -5.82
N ALA A 231 11.63 -22.52 -5.28
CA ALA A 231 12.32 -23.78 -4.99
C ALA A 231 12.67 -24.62 -6.24
N GLY A 232 12.07 -24.33 -7.41
CA GLY A 232 12.23 -25.16 -8.63
C GLY A 232 13.33 -24.72 -9.61
N ALA A 233 13.89 -23.51 -9.48
CA ALA A 233 14.80 -22.94 -10.50
C ALA A 233 16.29 -22.96 -10.11
N ALA A 234 16.62 -23.10 -8.82
CA ALA A 234 18.00 -23.04 -8.35
C ALA A 234 18.83 -24.30 -8.65
N SER A 235 18.20 -25.41 -9.05
CA SER A 235 18.88 -26.69 -9.32
C SER A 235 19.29 -26.92 -10.79
N LYS A 236 18.99 -25.98 -11.72
CA LYS A 236 19.37 -26.14 -13.14
C LYS A 236 20.44 -25.16 -13.64
N GLU A 237 20.78 -24.12 -12.89
CA GLU A 237 21.76 -23.10 -13.33
C GLU A 237 23.17 -23.31 -12.74
N SER A 238 23.41 -24.32 -11.91
CA SER A 238 24.71 -24.53 -11.24
C SER A 238 25.80 -25.13 -12.14
N ASN A 239 25.60 -25.22 -13.45
CA ASN A 239 26.58 -25.80 -14.37
C ASN A 239 26.71 -25.05 -15.70
N ARG A 240 26.69 -23.71 -15.65
CA ARG A 240 27.28 -22.87 -16.70
C ARG A 240 28.42 -22.05 -16.12
N GLU A 241 29.60 -22.59 -16.35
CA GLU A 241 30.91 -22.00 -16.12
C GLU A 241 30.95 -20.61 -16.74
N VAL A 242 30.99 -19.57 -15.90
CA VAL A 242 31.24 -18.19 -16.33
C VAL A 242 32.75 -18.00 -16.24
N GLU A 243 33.39 -18.02 -17.39
CA GLU A 243 34.82 -17.74 -17.56
C GLU A 243 35.12 -16.31 -17.06
N ALA A 244 36.00 -16.21 -16.06
CA ALA A 244 36.36 -14.96 -15.40
C ALA A 244 37.21 -14.06 -16.33
N PRO A 245 36.89 -12.76 -16.51
CA PRO A 245 37.82 -11.85 -17.14
C PRO A 245 39.04 -11.61 -16.23
N LYS A 246 40.22 -11.68 -16.85
CA LYS A 246 41.54 -11.62 -16.22
C LYS A 246 41.71 -10.36 -15.35
N SER A 247 42.15 -10.62 -14.11
CA SER A 247 42.60 -9.66 -13.09
C SER A 247 43.58 -8.63 -13.65
N THR A 248 43.19 -7.35 -13.60
CA THR A 248 44.14 -6.22 -13.65
C THR A 248 44.57 -5.93 -12.22
N ARG A 249 45.85 -6.17 -11.94
CA ARG A 249 46.50 -6.01 -10.64
C ARG A 249 46.49 -4.53 -10.23
N VAL A 250 45.71 -4.17 -9.21
CA VAL A 250 45.84 -2.89 -8.52
C VAL A 250 46.69 -3.13 -7.27
N GLU A 251 47.84 -2.46 -7.18
CA GLU A 251 48.72 -2.53 -6.01
C GLU A 251 48.08 -1.88 -4.77
N PRO A 252 48.33 -2.42 -3.57
CA PRO A 252 47.81 -1.84 -2.34
C PRO A 252 48.63 -0.59 -1.96
N VAL A 253 47.97 0.58 -1.95
CA VAL A 253 48.52 1.77 -1.28
C VAL A 253 48.44 1.55 0.22
N SER A 254 49.55 1.13 0.82
CA SER A 254 49.73 1.15 2.27
C SER A 254 50.01 2.58 2.73
N ALA A 255 49.13 3.16 3.56
CA ALA A 255 49.49 4.34 4.34
C ALA A 255 48.70 4.38 5.65
N ARG A 256 49.25 3.63 6.60
CA ARG A 256 49.11 3.74 8.05
C ARG A 256 49.43 5.18 8.50
N ARG A 257 48.52 6.15 8.35
CA ARG A 257 48.70 7.50 8.92
C ARG A 257 47.42 8.35 9.01
N LEU A 258 46.35 7.88 9.68
CA LEU A 258 45.20 8.73 10.02
C LEU A 258 44.58 8.40 11.40
N LEU A 259 45.40 8.02 12.38
CA LEU A 259 44.99 7.88 13.79
C LEU A 259 45.85 8.72 14.75
N GLN A 260 46.11 9.98 14.40
CA GLN A 260 46.58 10.98 15.36
C GLN A 260 45.80 12.27 15.13
N GLY A 261 44.62 12.35 15.75
CA GLY A 261 43.94 13.62 16.00
C GLY A 261 44.63 14.34 17.17
N PRO A 262 44.66 15.69 17.19
CA PRO A 262 45.25 16.44 18.30
C PRO A 262 44.42 16.28 19.58
N SER A 263 45.11 16.16 20.72
CA SER A 263 44.54 16.03 22.06
C SER A 263 43.61 17.20 22.44
N PRO A 264 42.57 16.97 23.27
CA PRO A 264 41.67 18.03 23.72
C PRO A 264 42.36 18.96 24.74
N GLU A 265 42.49 20.24 24.38
CA GLU A 265 42.85 21.30 25.33
C GLU A 265 41.72 21.49 26.35
N ARG A 266 42.06 21.41 27.63
CA ARG A 266 41.15 21.73 28.74
C ARG A 266 40.90 23.24 28.79
N PRO A 267 39.66 23.72 28.90
CA PRO A 267 39.41 25.14 29.13
C PRO A 267 39.91 25.55 30.51
N ARG A 268 40.83 26.52 30.54
CA ARG A 268 41.28 27.20 31.76
C ARG A 268 40.11 28.00 32.34
N LEU A 269 39.59 27.55 33.48
CA LEU A 269 38.87 28.41 34.41
C LEU A 269 39.89 29.33 35.07
N LEU A 270 39.78 30.65 34.91
CA LEU A 270 40.31 31.66 35.84
C LEU A 270 39.68 33.02 35.49
N GLY A 271 38.68 33.38 36.26
CA GLY A 271 37.99 34.67 36.22
C GLY A 271 37.22 34.86 37.52
N GLY A 272 37.92 35.30 38.55
CA GLY A 272 37.36 35.75 39.84
C GLY A 272 38.36 36.74 40.46
N PRO A 273 37.91 37.90 40.97
CA PRO A 273 38.76 39.06 41.21
C PRO A 273 39.50 39.03 42.55
N ALA A 274 40.44 39.97 42.66
CA ALA A 274 41.27 40.27 43.81
C ALA A 274 40.49 40.46 45.13
N GLY A 275 41.10 39.92 46.17
CA GLY A 275 40.83 40.07 47.60
C GLY A 275 41.90 39.28 48.34
#